data_AF-A0A370I1K1-F1
#
_entry.id   AF-A0A370I1K1-F1
#
_cell.length_a   1.000
_cell.length_b   1.000
_cell.length_c   1.000
_cell.angle_alpha   90.00
_cell.angle_beta   90.00
_cell.angle_gamma   90.00
#
_symmetry.space_group_name_H-M   'P 1'
#
loop_
_entity.id
_entity.type
_entity.pdbx_description
1 polymer ?
#
loop_
_entity_poly.entity_id
_entity_poly.type
_entity_poly.pdbx_seq_one_letter_code
_entity_poly.pdbx_strand_id
1 'polypeptide(L)'
;MTTDAARCTSMRVAALAAVVILVLAGILWLLWPSPPGSLTLRSGTARHLVTVTVAHPRLGDSALDIDLTDHDGRVVDTMVHLQVIDPRMGYAAPVVMAKPVRPGRFHVPAVSFMSTGPWELRLTLSPADGDDDRIGLPLWISG
;
A
#
# COMPACT_ATOMS: atom_id res chain seq x y z
N MET A 1 -7.04 21.13 63.05
CA MET A 1 -7.56 22.00 61.97
C MET A 1 -6.45 22.14 60.92
N THR A 2 -6.12 21.09 60.17
CA THR A 2 -4.93 21.06 59.28
C THR A 2 -5.12 20.19 58.01
N THR A 3 -6.32 19.67 57.76
CA THR A 3 -6.54 18.65 56.71
C THR A 3 -6.91 19.22 55.33
N ASP A 4 -7.19 20.53 55.21
CA ASP A 4 -7.63 21.13 53.92
C ASP A 4 -6.47 21.52 52.97
N ALA A 5 -5.31 21.92 53.49
CA ALA A 5 -4.21 22.40 52.67
C ALA A 5 -3.59 21.31 51.78
N ALA A 6 -3.52 20.07 52.28
CA ALA A 6 -2.94 18.93 51.55
C ALA A 6 -3.80 18.51 50.34
N ARG A 7 -5.12 18.66 50.44
CA ARG A 7 -6.08 18.25 49.41
C ARG A 7 -6.04 19.19 48.20
N CYS A 8 -5.87 20.49 48.44
CA CYS A 8 -5.74 21.51 47.39
C CYS A 8 -4.41 21.35 46.60
N THR A 9 -3.31 21.04 47.29
CA THR A 9 -2.01 20.77 46.66
C THR A 9 -2.03 19.48 45.83
N SER A 10 -2.65 18.41 46.35
CA SER A 10 -2.83 17.15 45.61
C SER A 10 -3.64 17.34 44.33
N MET A 11 -4.70 18.16 44.36
CA MET A 11 -5.52 18.46 43.18
C MET A 11 -4.74 19.23 42.11
N ARG A 12 -3.89 20.19 42.51
CA ARG A 12 -3.03 20.94 41.59
C ARG A 12 -1.96 20.07 40.94
N VAL A 13 -1.36 19.17 41.71
CA VAL A 13 -0.37 18.20 41.19
C VAL A 13 -1.04 17.23 40.21
N ALA A 14 -2.25 16.75 40.53
CA ALA A 14 -3.02 15.89 39.63
C ALA A 14 -3.41 16.61 38.32
N ALA A 15 -3.83 17.87 38.39
CA ALA A 15 -4.13 18.67 37.21
C ALA A 15 -2.90 18.90 36.34
N LEU A 16 -1.75 19.22 36.95
CA LEU A 16 -0.49 19.40 36.22
C LEU A 16 -0.05 18.09 35.54
N ALA A 17 -0.13 16.97 36.26
CA ALA A 17 0.19 15.65 35.72
C ALA A 17 -0.73 15.30 34.54
N ALA A 18 -2.03 15.58 34.64
CA ALA A 18 -2.97 15.37 33.54
C ALA A 18 -2.61 16.19 32.31
N VAL A 19 -2.26 17.47 32.47
CA VAL A 19 -1.81 18.33 31.36
C VAL A 19 -0.53 17.77 30.73
N VAL A 20 0.45 17.36 31.52
CA VAL A 20 1.69 16.76 31.02
C VAL A 20 1.42 15.50 30.22
N ILE A 21 0.55 14.61 30.72
CA ILE A 21 0.16 13.38 30.00
C ILE A 21 -0.53 13.73 28.67
N LEU A 22 -1.41 14.73 28.66
CA LEU A 22 -2.13 15.15 27.46
C LEU A 22 -1.18 15.73 26.40
N VAL A 23 -0.19 16.52 26.85
CA VAL A 23 0.87 17.07 25.98
C VAL A 23 1.74 15.95 25.42
N LEU A 24 2.16 14.99 26.26
CA LEU A 24 2.96 13.84 25.81
C LEU A 24 2.19 12.95 24.85
N ALA A 25 0.90 12.70 25.11
CA ALA A 25 0.03 11.95 24.20
C ALA A 25 -0.15 12.69 22.87
N GLY A 26 -0.33 14.00 22.89
CA GLY A 26 -0.40 14.84 21.69
C GLY A 26 0.89 14.80 20.89
N ILE A 27 2.05 14.93 21.55
CA ILE A 27 3.37 14.84 20.92
C ILE A 27 3.57 13.44 20.32
N LEU A 28 3.23 12.38 21.04
CA LEU A 28 3.34 11.00 20.56
C LEU A 28 2.43 10.74 19.36
N TRP A 29 1.24 11.34 19.36
CA TRP A 29 0.29 11.30 18.24
C TRP A 29 0.78 12.09 17.02
N LEU A 30 1.43 13.24 17.22
CA LEU A 30 2.05 14.04 16.15
C LEU A 30 3.32 13.40 15.59
N LEU A 31 4.08 12.70 16.42
CA LEU A 31 5.26 11.90 16.03
C LEU A 31 4.87 10.54 15.47
N TRP A 32 3.57 10.22 15.41
CA TRP A 32 3.12 8.96 14.85
C TRP A 32 3.53 8.90 13.38
N PRO A 33 4.28 7.87 12.96
CA PRO A 33 4.77 7.80 11.59
C PRO A 33 3.60 7.75 10.63
N SER A 34 3.52 8.73 9.73
CA SER A 34 2.60 8.68 8.60
C SER A 34 2.85 7.39 7.82
N PRO A 35 1.80 6.65 7.42
CA PRO A 35 1.96 5.53 6.51
C PRO A 35 2.75 6.04 5.31
N PRO A 36 3.89 5.42 4.96
CA PRO A 36 4.70 5.98 3.91
C PRO A 36 3.89 5.94 2.60
N GLY A 37 4.07 6.93 1.73
CA GLY A 37 3.13 7.19 0.63
C GLY A 37 2.91 5.96 -0.27
N SER A 38 1.69 5.45 -0.32
CA SER A 38 1.27 4.41 -1.26
C SER A 38 0.81 5.04 -2.57
N LEU A 39 1.21 4.48 -3.71
CA LEU A 39 0.72 4.92 -5.01
C LEU A 39 -0.36 3.96 -5.51
N THR A 40 -1.51 4.50 -5.90
CA THR A 40 -2.59 3.70 -6.50
C THR A 40 -2.68 3.98 -7.99
N LEU A 41 -2.59 2.92 -8.78
CA LEU A 41 -2.70 2.91 -10.24
C LEU A 41 -3.99 2.17 -10.62
N ARG A 42 -4.73 2.69 -11.60
CA ARG A 42 -5.96 2.07 -12.09
C ARG A 42 -5.89 1.90 -13.59
N SER A 43 -6.27 0.73 -14.08
CA SER A 43 -6.38 0.43 -15.50
C SER A 43 -7.35 -0.74 -15.70
N GLY A 44 -7.54 -1.16 -16.94
CA GLY A 44 -8.43 -2.26 -17.27
C GLY A 44 -8.36 -2.68 -18.72
N THR A 45 -9.05 -3.78 -19.01
CA THR A 45 -9.33 -4.28 -20.35
C THR A 45 -10.82 -4.16 -20.63
N ALA A 46 -11.28 -4.73 -21.74
CA ALA A 46 -12.70 -4.87 -22.04
C ALA A 46 -13.46 -5.68 -20.97
N ARG A 47 -12.78 -6.59 -20.25
CA ARG A 47 -13.41 -7.51 -19.29
C ARG A 47 -13.08 -7.19 -17.84
N HIS A 48 -11.89 -6.64 -17.59
CA HIS A 48 -11.32 -6.54 -16.26
C HIS A 48 -11.01 -5.10 -15.89
N LEU A 49 -11.29 -4.73 -14.64
CA LEU A 49 -10.80 -3.52 -13.99
C LEU A 49 -9.80 -3.91 -12.91
N VAL A 50 -8.65 -3.25 -12.92
CA VAL A 50 -7.55 -3.50 -12.00
C VAL A 50 -7.18 -2.22 -11.28
N THR A 51 -7.10 -2.31 -9.96
CA THR A 51 -6.47 -1.31 -9.10
C THR A 51 -5.23 -1.92 -8.47
N VAL A 52 -4.07 -1.32 -8.71
CA VAL A 52 -2.79 -1.74 -8.13
C VAL A 52 -2.34 -0.69 -7.14
N THR A 53 -2.13 -1.07 -5.89
CA THR A 53 -1.57 -0.23 -4.85
C THR A 53 -0.14 -0.67 -4.59
N VAL A 54 0.82 0.21 -4.90
CA VAL A 54 2.25 0.00 -4.66
C VAL A 54 2.59 0.62 -3.31
N ALA A 55 3.05 -0.21 -2.38
CA ALA A 55 3.58 0.25 -1.11
C ALA A 55 4.96 0.86 -1.34
N HIS A 56 5.09 2.16 -1.08
CA HIS A 56 6.38 2.88 -1.07
C HIS A 56 7.15 2.71 -2.38
N PRO A 57 6.72 3.32 -3.49
CA PRO A 57 7.35 3.16 -4.81
C PRO A 57 8.75 3.79 -4.86
N ARG A 58 9.72 3.10 -4.26
CA ARG A 58 11.11 3.52 -4.10
C ARG A 58 12.09 2.46 -4.58
N LEU A 59 13.35 2.85 -4.74
CA LEU A 59 14.44 1.93 -5.04
C LEU A 59 14.48 0.77 -4.03
N GLY A 60 14.66 -0.45 -4.53
CA GLY A 60 14.61 -1.68 -3.73
C GLY A 60 13.25 -2.36 -3.78
N ASP A 61 12.90 -3.06 -2.71
CA ASP A 61 11.69 -3.89 -2.68
C ASP A 61 10.46 -3.05 -2.29
N SER A 62 9.38 -3.26 -3.05
CA SER A 62 8.04 -2.72 -2.76
C SER A 62 7.02 -3.86 -2.77
N ALA A 63 6.08 -3.83 -1.83
CA ALA A 63 4.93 -4.73 -1.83
C ALA A 63 3.81 -4.16 -2.71
N LEU A 64 3.00 -5.02 -3.31
CA LEU A 64 1.87 -4.61 -4.14
C LEU A 64 0.59 -5.32 -3.72
N ASP A 65 -0.48 -4.56 -3.61
CA ASP A 65 -1.84 -5.08 -3.51
C ASP A 65 -2.56 -4.86 -4.84
N ILE A 66 -3.31 -5.87 -5.29
CA ILE A 66 -4.01 -5.85 -6.56
C ILE A 66 -5.48 -6.19 -6.29
N ASP A 67 -6.37 -5.26 -6.57
CA ASP A 67 -7.81 -5.47 -6.61
C ASP A 67 -8.25 -5.66 -8.06
N LEU A 68 -9.00 -6.72 -8.33
CA LEU A 68 -9.47 -7.13 -9.65
C LEU A 68 -10.99 -7.35 -9.60
N THR A 69 -11.71 -6.67 -10.48
CA THR A 69 -13.16 -6.82 -10.68
C THR A 69 -13.52 -6.82 -12.16
N ASP A 70 -14.77 -7.17 -12.48
CA ASP A 70 -15.37 -6.79 -13.76
C ASP A 70 -15.83 -5.31 -13.74
N HIS A 71 -16.44 -4.86 -14.84
CA HIS A 71 -17.00 -3.51 -14.96
C HIS A 71 -18.27 -3.28 -14.12
N ASP A 72 -18.94 -4.34 -13.68
CA ASP A 72 -20.09 -4.29 -12.78
C ASP A 72 -19.67 -4.37 -11.29
N GLY A 73 -18.37 -4.41 -11.01
CA GLY A 73 -17.80 -4.52 -9.66
C GLY A 73 -17.87 -5.91 -9.05
N ARG A 74 -18.17 -6.95 -9.84
CA ARG A 74 -18.16 -8.34 -9.38
C ARG A 74 -16.75 -8.88 -9.34
N VAL A 75 -16.54 -9.83 -8.43
CA VAL A 75 -15.30 -10.60 -8.37
C VAL A 75 -15.23 -11.56 -9.54
N VAL A 76 -14.06 -11.64 -10.16
CA VAL A 76 -13.75 -12.58 -11.25
C VAL A 76 -12.75 -13.64 -10.75
N ASP A 77 -12.90 -14.87 -11.25
CA ASP A 77 -11.96 -15.95 -10.99
C ASP A 77 -10.87 -15.97 -12.07
N THR A 78 -9.73 -15.41 -11.73
CA THR A 78 -8.64 -15.10 -12.67
C THR A 78 -7.30 -15.19 -11.96
N MET A 79 -6.34 -15.88 -12.57
CA MET A 79 -4.95 -15.89 -12.09
C MET A 79 -4.27 -14.58 -12.48
N VAL A 80 -3.47 -14.01 -11.58
CA VAL A 80 -2.77 -12.75 -11.81
C VAL A 80 -1.27 -12.98 -11.76
N HIS A 81 -0.62 -12.70 -12.89
CA HIS A 81 0.82 -12.69 -13.04
C HIS A 81 1.31 -11.26 -13.18
N LEU A 82 2.39 -10.92 -12.48
CA LEU A 82 3.01 -9.61 -12.48
C LEU A 82 4.43 -9.70 -13.02
N GLN A 83 4.81 -8.74 -13.85
CA GLN A 83 6.17 -8.53 -14.28
C GLN A 83 6.51 -7.05 -14.17
N VAL A 84 7.70 -6.72 -13.68
CA VAL A 84 8.20 -5.34 -13.68
C VAL A 84 9.22 -5.16 -14.80
N ILE A 85 9.11 -4.04 -15.51
CA ILE A 85 9.89 -3.75 -16.72
C ILE A 85 10.51 -2.37 -16.59
N ASP A 86 11.82 -2.29 -16.83
CA ASP A 86 12.51 -1.01 -17.03
C ASP A 86 12.57 -0.76 -18.55
N PRO A 87 11.70 0.12 -19.09
CA PRO A 87 11.61 0.35 -20.52
C PRO A 87 12.86 1.04 -21.08
N ARG A 88 13.72 1.65 -20.24
CA ARG A 88 14.91 2.38 -20.69
C ARG A 88 16.05 1.42 -21.01
N MET A 89 16.15 0.31 -20.28
CA MET A 89 17.18 -0.69 -20.46
C MET A 89 16.68 -1.93 -21.23
N GLY A 90 15.38 -1.99 -21.54
CA GLY A 90 14.76 -3.20 -22.10
C GLY A 90 14.79 -4.38 -21.11
N TYR A 91 14.94 -4.10 -19.81
CA TYR A 91 15.00 -5.12 -18.77
C TYR A 91 13.59 -5.52 -18.35
N ALA A 92 13.36 -6.82 -18.17
CA ALA A 92 12.14 -7.35 -17.59
C ALA A 92 12.52 -8.34 -16.49
N ALA A 93 11.98 -8.14 -15.29
CA ALA A 93 12.16 -9.07 -14.18
C ALA A 93 11.47 -10.42 -14.46
N PRO A 94 11.79 -11.48 -13.69
CA PRO A 94 11.02 -12.71 -13.70
C PRO A 94 9.54 -12.45 -13.41
N VAL A 95 8.67 -13.25 -14.03
CA VAL A 95 7.23 -13.20 -13.77
C VAL A 95 6.95 -13.74 -12.37
N VAL A 96 6.20 -12.97 -11.59
CA VAL A 96 5.77 -13.33 -10.23
C VAL A 96 4.28 -13.61 -10.25
N MET A 97 3.86 -14.75 -9.70
CA MET A 97 2.44 -15.04 -9.48
C MET A 97 1.97 -14.31 -8.23
N ALA A 98 0.92 -13.50 -8.35
CA ALA A 98 0.32 -12.82 -7.22
C ALA A 98 -0.45 -13.81 -6.35
N LYS A 99 -0.30 -13.71 -5.02
CA LYS A 99 -0.96 -14.63 -4.09
C LYS A 99 -2.38 -14.15 -3.82
N PRO A 100 -3.42 -14.98 -3.99
CA PRO A 100 -4.78 -14.59 -3.62
C PRO A 100 -4.87 -14.41 -2.10
N VAL A 101 -5.40 -13.26 -1.66
CA VAL A 101 -5.67 -12.97 -0.24
C VAL A 101 -7.15 -13.23 0.08
N ARG A 102 -8.02 -12.82 -0.84
CA ARG A 102 -9.46 -13.09 -0.84
C ARG A 102 -9.96 -13.00 -2.29
N PRO A 103 -11.20 -13.42 -2.59
CA PRO A 103 -11.73 -13.32 -3.95
C PRO A 103 -11.58 -11.88 -4.51
N GLY A 104 -10.97 -11.77 -5.70
CA GLY A 104 -10.72 -10.49 -6.38
C GLY A 104 -9.59 -9.63 -5.78
N ARG A 105 -8.85 -10.13 -4.78
CA ARG A 105 -7.72 -9.41 -4.18
C ARG A 105 -6.48 -10.28 -4.08
N PHE A 106 -5.37 -9.76 -4.56
CA PHE A 106 -4.08 -10.43 -4.61
C PHE A 106 -3.00 -9.59 -3.96
N HIS A 107 -1.95 -10.25 -3.50
CA HIS A 107 -0.81 -9.62 -2.86
C HIS A 107 0.50 -10.16 -3.45
N VAL A 108 1.43 -9.25 -3.71
CA VAL A 108 2.81 -9.54 -4.08
C VAL A 108 3.70 -8.98 -2.97
N PRO A 109 4.41 -9.85 -2.21
CA PRO A 109 5.13 -9.41 -1.01
C PRO A 109 6.32 -8.51 -1.32
N ALA A 110 6.98 -8.72 -2.46
CA ALA A 110 8.10 -7.91 -2.90
C ALA A 110 8.25 -7.99 -4.41
N VAL A 111 8.39 -6.82 -5.04
CA VAL A 111 9.03 -6.67 -6.35
C VAL A 111 10.18 -5.69 -6.22
N SER A 112 11.28 -5.99 -6.90
CA SER A 112 12.52 -5.26 -6.73
C SER A 112 12.74 -4.27 -7.87
N PHE A 113 12.85 -2.99 -7.55
CA PHE A 113 13.19 -1.93 -8.49
C PHE A 113 14.67 -1.59 -8.36
N MET A 114 15.43 -1.85 -9.43
CA MET A 114 16.90 -1.74 -9.43
C MET A 114 17.41 -0.34 -9.80
N SER A 115 16.53 0.54 -10.22
CA SER A 115 16.83 1.89 -10.69
C SER A 115 15.69 2.84 -10.32
N THR A 116 16.01 4.12 -10.15
CA THR A 116 15.00 5.18 -10.02
C THR A 116 14.54 5.64 -11.40
N GLY A 117 13.31 6.13 -11.50
CA GLY A 117 12.74 6.68 -12.72
C GLY A 117 11.55 5.86 -13.23
N PRO A 118 11.29 5.84 -14.55
CA PRO A 118 10.13 5.18 -15.11
C PRO A 118 10.29 3.67 -15.15
N TRP A 119 9.25 2.98 -14.70
CA TRP A 119 9.05 1.54 -14.76
C TRP A 119 7.65 1.25 -15.31
N GLU A 120 7.42 0.03 -15.80
CA GLU A 120 6.11 -0.47 -16.19
C GLU A 120 5.80 -1.72 -15.37
N LEU A 121 4.64 -1.73 -14.71
CA LEU A 121 4.06 -2.95 -14.17
C LEU A 121 3.22 -3.60 -15.28
N ARG A 122 3.60 -4.79 -15.70
CA ARG A 122 2.84 -5.59 -16.65
C ARG A 122 2.10 -6.68 -15.91
N LEU A 123 0.78 -6.60 -15.90
CA LEU A 123 -0.07 -7.65 -15.40
C LEU A 123 -0.55 -8.51 -16.56
N THR A 124 -0.48 -9.83 -16.38
CA THR A 124 -1.17 -10.80 -17.24
C THR A 124 -2.26 -11.44 -16.39
N LEU A 125 -3.49 -11.30 -16.86
CA LEU A 125 -4.70 -11.81 -16.23
C LEU A 125 -5.13 -13.04 -17.03
N SER A 126 -5.14 -14.20 -16.39
CA SER A 126 -5.49 -15.48 -17.01
C SER A 126 -6.82 -15.97 -16.42
N PRO A 127 -7.96 -15.58 -17.01
CA PRO A 127 -9.28 -16.05 -16.58
C PRO A 127 -9.44 -17.54 -16.86
N ALA A 128 -10.24 -18.23 -16.04
CA ALA A 128 -10.49 -19.67 -16.23
C ALA A 128 -11.12 -20.00 -17.60
N ASP A 129 -11.99 -19.09 -18.09
CA ASP A 129 -12.85 -19.33 -19.26
C ASP A 129 -12.55 -18.39 -20.45
N GLY A 130 -11.28 -18.15 -20.78
CA GLY A 130 -10.96 -17.34 -21.97
C GLY A 130 -9.48 -17.06 -22.20
N ASP A 131 -9.22 -16.13 -23.12
CA ASP A 131 -7.86 -15.67 -23.44
C ASP A 131 -7.27 -14.77 -22.36
N ASP A 132 -5.95 -14.78 -22.24
CA ASP A 132 -5.20 -13.89 -21.37
C ASP A 132 -5.38 -12.41 -21.75
N ASP A 133 -5.60 -11.59 -20.74
CA ASP A 133 -5.57 -10.13 -20.85
C ASP A 133 -4.23 -9.58 -20.34
N ARG A 134 -3.69 -8.56 -21.01
CA ARG A 134 -2.47 -7.87 -20.57
C ARG A 134 -2.72 -6.40 -20.31
N ILE A 135 -2.20 -5.91 -19.19
CA ILE A 135 -2.33 -4.52 -18.76
C ILE A 135 -0.95 -3.98 -18.42
N GLY A 136 -0.56 -2.86 -19.04
CA GLY A 136 0.62 -2.09 -18.67
C GLY A 136 0.22 -0.90 -17.79
N LEU A 137 0.89 -0.72 -16.66
CA LEU A 137 0.70 0.40 -15.74
C LEU A 137 2.04 1.14 -15.60
N PRO A 138 2.14 2.38 -16.08
CA PRO A 138 3.34 3.17 -15.87
C PRO A 138 3.48 3.53 -14.38
N LEU A 139 4.71 3.41 -13.88
CA LEU A 139 5.07 3.67 -12.49
C LEU A 139 6.34 4.52 -12.46
N TRP A 140 6.40 5.49 -11.55
CA TRP A 140 7.63 6.22 -11.27
C TRP A 140 8.20 5.78 -9.92
N ILE A 141 9.47 5.40 -9.91
CA ILE A 141 10.21 5.00 -8.71
C ILE A 141 11.11 6.14 -8.26
N SER A 142 10.94 6.57 -7.00
CA SER A 142 11.82 7.58 -6.38
C SER A 142 13.01 6.95 -5.64
N GLY A 143 14.00 7.77 -5.32
CA GLY A 143 15.11 7.41 -4.42
C GLY A 143 14.75 7.56 -2.96
#